data_AF-A0A431V1I5-F1
#
_entry.id   AF-A0A431V1I5-F1
#
_cell.length_a   1.000
_cell.length_b   1.000
_cell.length_c   1.000
_cell.angle_alpha   90.00
_cell.angle_beta   90.00
_cell.angle_gamma   90.00
#
_symmetry.space_group_name_H-M   'P 1'
#
loop_
_entity.id
_entity.type
_entity.pdbx_description
1 polymer ?
#
loop_
_entity_poly.entity_id
_entity_poly.type
_entity_poly.pdbx_seq_one_letter_code
_entity_poly.pdbx_strand_id
1 'polypeptide(L)'
;MRMTRQQHTDRATGGIVGGFAALVVGSAALLALGAVQGTDAEIAAEGHRQYCKGVATWQWEAHQGVQPEHRTGHPDWKGIAADECPGLRPAAPALDLSTERQLVQH
;
A
#
# COMPACT_ATOMS: atom_id res chain seq x y z
N MET A 1 -4.58 -23.69 -63.02
CA MET A 1 -4.74 -24.12 -61.61
C MET A 1 -3.46 -23.79 -60.84
N ARG A 2 -3.44 -22.67 -60.10
CA ARG A 2 -2.34 -22.24 -59.21
C ARG A 2 -2.98 -21.71 -57.93
N MET A 3 -3.24 -22.58 -56.95
CA MET A 3 -3.93 -22.16 -55.73
C MET A 3 -3.63 -23.10 -54.55
N THR A 4 -2.36 -23.32 -54.21
CA THR A 4 -2.02 -24.10 -52.99
C THR A 4 -0.77 -23.62 -52.24
N ARG A 5 0.00 -22.64 -52.74
CA ARG A 5 1.27 -22.25 -52.08
C ARG A 5 1.14 -21.18 -50.99
N GLN A 6 0.01 -20.46 -50.93
CA GLN A 6 -0.12 -19.25 -50.10
C GLN A 6 -0.64 -19.52 -48.68
N GLN A 7 -1.34 -20.64 -48.44
CA GLN A 7 -1.99 -20.92 -47.14
C GLN A 7 -1.05 -21.40 -46.02
N HIS A 8 0.21 -21.71 -46.33
CA HIS A 8 1.17 -22.20 -45.33
C HIS A 8 1.95 -21.07 -44.63
N THR A 9 2.14 -19.92 -45.28
CA THR A 9 2.94 -18.80 -44.75
C THR A 9 2.18 -17.99 -43.70
N ASP A 10 0.85 -17.96 -43.77
CA ASP A 10 0.01 -17.19 -42.82
C ASP A 10 -0.04 -17.83 -41.42
N ARG A 11 0.03 -19.17 -41.33
CA ARG A 11 -0.02 -19.89 -40.04
C ARG A 11 1.26 -19.72 -39.21
N ALA A 12 2.42 -19.63 -39.85
CA ALA A 12 3.70 -19.49 -39.15
C ALA A 12 3.88 -18.09 -38.56
N THR A 13 3.45 -17.06 -39.31
CA THR A 13 3.56 -15.65 -38.89
C THR A 13 2.59 -15.31 -37.77
N GLY A 14 1.39 -15.91 -37.76
CA GLY A 14 0.42 -15.76 -36.67
C GLY A 14 0.86 -16.39 -35.34
N GLY A 15 1.68 -17.45 -35.38
CA GLY A 15 2.16 -18.14 -34.17
C GLY A 15 3.20 -17.33 -33.37
N ILE A 16 4.08 -16.61 -34.05
CA ILE A 16 5.14 -15.81 -33.41
C ILE A 16 4.54 -14.54 -32.81
N VAL A 17 3.73 -13.81 -33.59
CA VAL A 17 3.06 -12.57 -33.12
C VAL A 17 2.03 -12.89 -32.01
N GLY A 18 1.32 -14.02 -32.11
CA GLY A 18 0.43 -14.50 -31.05
C GLY A 18 1.16 -14.93 -29.78
N GLY A 19 2.34 -15.57 -29.91
CA GLY A 19 3.15 -16.00 -28.77
C GLY A 19 3.72 -14.83 -27.95
N PHE A 20 4.23 -13.78 -28.60
CA PHE A 20 4.71 -12.58 -27.90
C PHE A 20 3.57 -11.80 -27.23
N ALA A 21 2.42 -11.65 -27.90
CA ALA A 21 1.25 -11.02 -27.29
C ALA A 21 0.74 -11.77 -26.06
N ALA A 22 0.68 -13.11 -26.12
CA ALA A 22 0.30 -13.93 -24.98
C ALA A 22 1.31 -13.84 -23.81
N LEU A 23 2.61 -13.76 -24.10
CA LEU A 23 3.65 -13.57 -23.08
C LEU A 23 3.52 -12.22 -22.37
N VAL A 24 3.31 -11.13 -23.11
CA VAL A 24 3.14 -9.78 -22.55
C VAL A 24 1.88 -9.70 -21.68
N VAL A 25 0.75 -10.23 -22.16
CA VAL A 25 -0.50 -10.26 -21.37
C VAL A 25 -0.35 -11.16 -20.14
N GLY A 26 0.26 -12.33 -20.27
CA GLY A 26 0.51 -13.25 -19.17
C GLY A 26 1.43 -12.65 -18.09
N SER A 27 2.49 -11.96 -18.49
CA SER A 27 3.41 -11.29 -17.55
C SER A 27 2.80 -10.06 -16.88
N ALA A 28 1.97 -9.29 -17.58
CA ALA A 28 1.20 -8.20 -16.97
C ALA A 28 0.21 -8.69 -15.90
N ALA A 29 -0.44 -9.84 -16.13
CA ALA A 29 -1.34 -10.45 -15.14
C ALA A 29 -0.59 -10.90 -13.87
N LEU A 30 0.63 -11.46 -14.01
CA LEU A 30 1.46 -11.85 -12.87
C LEU A 30 1.95 -10.63 -12.07
N LEU A 31 2.32 -9.53 -12.75
CA LEU A 31 2.72 -8.28 -12.09
C LEU A 31 1.55 -7.63 -11.34
N ALA A 32 0.35 -7.66 -11.90
CA ALA A 32 -0.85 -7.14 -11.24
C ALA A 32 -1.15 -7.88 -9.93
N LEU A 33 -0.97 -9.21 -9.89
CA LEU A 33 -1.16 -10.00 -8.67
C LEU A 33 -0.07 -9.72 -7.61
N GLY A 34 1.19 -9.53 -8.03
CA GLY A 34 2.28 -9.19 -7.11
C GLY A 34 2.19 -7.78 -6.50
N ALA A 35 1.66 -6.82 -7.26
CA ALA A 35 1.46 -5.45 -6.78
C ALA A 35 0.45 -5.38 -5.62
N VAL A 36 -0.59 -6.23 -5.62
CA VAL A 36 -1.60 -6.28 -4.55
C VAL A 36 -1.01 -6.76 -3.21
N GLN A 37 -0.06 -7.68 -3.25
CA GLN A 37 0.57 -8.20 -2.02
C GLN A 37 1.53 -7.20 -1.37
N GLY A 38 2.22 -6.38 -2.18
CA GLY A 38 3.06 -5.30 -1.67
C GLY A 38 2.24 -4.25 -0.92
N THR A 39 1.07 -3.90 -1.45
CA THR A 39 0.17 -2.93 -0.81
C THR A 39 -0.37 -3.41 0.54
N ASP A 40 -0.72 -4.68 0.68
CA ASP A 40 -1.27 -5.20 1.94
C ASP A 40 -0.25 -5.14 3.09
N ALA A 41 1.00 -5.53 2.82
CA ALA A 41 2.06 -5.48 3.82
C ALA A 41 2.41 -4.04 4.22
N GLU A 42 2.41 -3.11 3.26
CA GLU A 42 2.63 -1.69 3.52
C GLU A 42 1.49 -1.07 4.34
N ILE A 43 0.24 -1.41 4.02
CA ILE A 43 -0.95 -0.97 4.77
C ILE A 43 -0.90 -1.52 6.19
N ALA A 44 -0.55 -2.79 6.38
CA ALA A 44 -0.42 -3.39 7.71
C ALA A 44 0.68 -2.71 8.54
N ALA A 45 1.84 -2.46 7.93
CA ALA A 45 2.94 -1.75 8.58
C ALA A 45 2.56 -0.31 8.95
N GLU A 46 1.83 0.39 8.08
CA GLU A 46 1.35 1.74 8.36
C GLU A 46 0.29 1.76 9.46
N GLY A 47 -0.66 0.82 9.44
CA GLY A 47 -1.64 0.66 10.51
C GLY A 47 -0.99 0.42 11.87
N HIS A 48 0.08 -0.39 11.91
CA HIS A 48 0.87 -0.60 13.13
C HIS A 48 1.57 0.67 13.60
N ARG A 49 2.19 1.42 12.68
CA ARG A 49 2.81 2.72 13.01
C ARG A 49 1.79 3.70 13.58
N GLN A 50 0.60 3.79 12.98
CA GLN A 50 -0.47 4.66 13.45
C GLN A 50 -0.98 4.26 14.83
N TYR A 51 -1.12 2.96 15.09
CA TYR A 51 -1.44 2.43 16.43
C TYR A 51 -0.44 2.92 17.48
N CYS A 52 0.84 2.67 17.24
CA CYS A 52 1.90 3.06 18.17
C CYS A 52 1.95 4.58 18.39
N LYS A 53 1.76 5.35 17.31
CA LYS A 53 1.67 6.81 17.34
C LYS A 53 0.51 7.28 18.23
N GLY A 54 -0.67 6.67 18.09
CA GLY A 54 -1.87 6.98 18.88
C GLY A 54 -1.69 6.71 20.37
N VAL A 55 -1.09 5.56 20.73
CA VAL A 55 -0.78 5.22 22.13
C VAL A 55 0.24 6.19 22.72
N ALA A 56 1.28 6.52 21.98
CA ALA A 56 2.32 7.44 22.46
C ALA A 56 1.77 8.85 22.73
N THR A 57 0.91 9.36 21.84
CA THR A 57 0.22 10.64 22.06
C THR A 57 -0.67 10.58 23.29
N TRP A 58 -1.49 9.53 23.44
CA TRP A 58 -2.37 9.37 24.60
C TRP A 58 -1.60 9.38 25.92
N GLN A 59 -0.49 8.65 25.99
CA GLN A 59 0.33 8.61 27.20
C GLN A 59 1.00 9.95 27.48
N TRP A 60 1.50 10.63 26.46
CA TRP A 60 2.07 11.97 26.63
C TRP A 60 1.03 12.98 27.12
N GLU A 61 -0.16 13.03 26.53
CA GLU A 61 -1.26 13.90 26.97
C GLU A 61 -1.72 13.54 28.40
N ALA A 62 -1.68 12.26 28.77
CA ALA A 62 -1.94 11.81 30.14
C ALA A 62 -0.89 12.37 31.13
N HIS A 63 0.39 12.35 30.76
CA HIS A 63 1.46 12.96 31.56
C HIS A 63 1.35 14.48 31.64
N GLN A 64 0.75 15.13 30.63
CA GLN A 64 0.43 16.56 30.65
C GLN A 64 -0.84 16.89 31.47
N GLY A 65 -1.55 15.88 31.99
CA GLY A 65 -2.78 16.09 32.77
C GLY A 65 -4.02 16.38 31.92
N VAL A 66 -3.97 16.14 30.61
CA VAL A 66 -5.16 16.24 29.74
C VAL A 66 -6.16 15.15 30.16
N GLN A 67 -7.41 15.53 30.38
CA GLN A 67 -8.46 14.58 30.74
C GLN A 67 -8.73 13.61 29.57
N PRO A 68 -9.08 12.34 29.84
CA PRO A 68 -9.25 11.31 28.81
C PRO A 68 -10.19 11.70 27.67
N GLU A 69 -11.24 12.47 27.96
CA GLU A 69 -12.25 12.90 26.98
C GLU A 69 -11.73 13.93 25.97
N HIS A 70 -10.58 14.55 26.26
CA HIS A 70 -9.97 15.60 25.45
C HIS A 70 -8.67 15.17 24.79
N ARG A 71 -8.30 13.88 24.91
CA ARG A 71 -7.08 13.34 24.31
C ARG A 71 -7.28 13.01 22.84
N THR A 72 -6.25 13.25 22.05
CA THR A 72 -6.23 13.00 20.60
C THR A 72 -5.87 11.55 20.28
N GLY A 73 -5.04 10.95 21.14
CA GLY A 73 -4.59 9.57 20.98
C GLY A 73 -5.64 8.52 21.37
N HIS A 74 -5.21 7.27 21.51
CA HIS A 74 -6.03 6.21 22.08
C HIS A 74 -5.24 5.42 23.14
N PRO A 75 -5.93 4.80 24.12
CA PRO A 75 -5.26 3.89 25.05
C PRO A 75 -4.73 2.64 24.34
N ASP A 76 -3.83 1.90 24.99
CA ASP A 76 -3.31 0.62 24.50
C ASP A 76 -4.37 -0.50 24.59
N TRP A 77 -5.33 -0.48 23.67
CA TRP A 77 -6.47 -1.42 23.66
C TRP A 77 -6.07 -2.84 23.23
N LYS A 78 -4.93 -3.01 22.55
CA LYS A 78 -4.38 -4.33 22.22
C LYS A 78 -3.48 -4.89 23.32
N GLY A 79 -2.97 -4.04 24.23
CA GLY A 79 -2.03 -4.45 25.27
C GLY A 79 -0.64 -4.86 24.75
N ILE A 80 -0.30 -4.47 23.52
CA ILE A 80 0.98 -4.84 22.85
C ILE A 80 1.94 -3.67 22.76
N ALA A 81 1.54 -2.46 23.18
CA ALA A 81 2.35 -1.27 22.92
C ALA A 81 3.70 -1.32 23.65
N ALA A 82 3.78 -1.96 24.82
CA ALA A 82 5.04 -2.12 25.54
C ALA A 82 6.09 -2.96 24.79
N ASP A 83 5.62 -3.97 24.04
CA ASP A 83 6.50 -4.95 23.39
C ASP A 83 6.73 -4.63 21.91
N GLU A 84 5.71 -4.11 21.22
CA GLU A 84 5.71 -3.98 19.76
C GLU A 84 5.84 -2.54 19.25
N CYS A 85 5.79 -1.54 20.12
CA CYS A 85 5.97 -0.15 19.76
C CYS A 85 7.34 0.36 20.23
N PRO A 86 8.35 0.39 19.34
CA PRO A 86 9.70 0.77 19.72
C PRO A 86 9.76 2.23 20.18
N GLY A 87 10.15 2.42 21.43
CA GLY A 87 10.54 3.71 21.99
C GLY A 87 9.43 4.76 22.04
N LEU A 88 8.16 4.35 22.27
CA LEU A 88 6.97 5.21 22.45
C LEU A 88 7.31 6.70 22.67
N ARG A 89 7.45 7.43 21.57
CA ARG A 89 7.68 8.87 21.57
C ARG A 89 6.41 9.52 21.06
N PRO A 90 5.95 10.61 21.70
CA PRO A 90 4.73 11.28 21.29
C PRO A 90 4.79 11.62 19.82
N ALA A 91 3.66 11.41 19.15
CA ALA A 91 3.49 11.94 17.83
C ALA A 91 3.51 13.46 17.89
N ALA A 92 4.45 14.09 17.19
CA ALA A 92 4.24 15.49 16.83
C ALA A 92 2.90 15.58 16.07
N PRO A 93 2.11 16.65 16.27
CA PRO A 93 0.86 16.84 15.55
C PRO A 93 1.15 16.65 14.07
N ALA A 94 0.37 15.78 13.43
CA ALA A 94 0.44 15.61 12.00
C ALA A 94 0.05 16.96 11.38
N LEU A 95 1.04 17.80 11.09
CA LEU A 95 0.88 18.81 10.07
C LEU A 95 0.53 18.04 8.82
N ASP A 96 -0.73 18.16 8.45
CA ASP A 96 -1.41 17.55 7.34
C ASP A 96 -0.81 18.04 6.02
N LEU A 97 0.40 17.55 5.72
CA LEU A 97 1.11 17.78 4.46
C LEU A 97 0.40 17.10 3.28
N SER A 98 -0.54 16.19 3.55
CA SER A 98 -1.45 15.61 2.56
C SER A 98 -2.46 16.63 2.04
N THR A 99 -3.12 17.38 2.93
CA THR A 99 -4.08 18.42 2.53
C THR A 99 -3.41 19.59 1.83
N GLU A 100 -2.19 19.99 2.23
CA GLU A 100 -1.46 21.05 1.50
C GLU A 100 -1.07 20.64 0.06
N ARG A 101 -0.67 19.39 -0.19
CA ARG A 101 -0.42 18.93 -1.57
C ARG A 101 -1.67 18.94 -2.44
N GLN A 102 -2.84 18.73 -1.85
CA GLN A 102 -4.10 18.62 -2.58
C GLN A 102 -4.64 19.99 -3.05
N LEU A 103 -4.29 21.08 -2.33
CA LEU A 103 -4.68 22.44 -2.69
C LEU A 103 -3.83 23.07 -3.81
N VAL A 104 -2.60 22.59 -4.04
CA VAL A 104 -1.71 23.12 -5.10
C VAL A 104 -2.04 22.53 -6.49
N GLN A 105 -2.88 21.49 -6.55
CA GLN A 105 -3.21 20.78 -7.79
C GLN A 105 -4.53 21.23 -8.45
N HIS A 106 -5.16 22.32 -7.99
CA HIS A 106 -6.38 22.89 -8.56
C HIS A 106 -6.18 24.29 -9.14
#